data_AF-A0A444R5A2-F1
#
_entry.id   AF-A0A444R5A2-F1
#
_cell.length_a   1.000
_cell.length_b   1.000
_cell.length_c   1.000
_cell.angle_alpha   90.00
_cell.angle_beta   90.00
_cell.angle_gamma   90.00
#
_symmetry.space_group_name_H-M   'P 1'
#
loop_
_entity.id
_entity.type
_entity.pdbx_description
1 polymer ?
#
loop_
_entity_poly.entity_id
_entity_poly.type
_entity_poly.pdbx_seq_one_letter_code
_entity_poly.pdbx_strand_id
1 'polypeptide(L)'
;GKPTSVGHNDINNPFFWTAEASWGWLNNVSLYGGGMFTADDYQAITTGIGFNLNQFGSLSFDVTGADASLQQQNSGNLRGYSYRFNYAKHFESTGSQITFAGYRFSDKDYVSMSEYLSSRNGDESIDNEKESYVISLNQYFETLELNSYLNVTRNTYWDSTSNTNYSVSVSKNFDIGDFKGISASLAVSRIRWDDDEENQYYFSFSLPLQQNRNISYSMQRTGSSNTSQMISWYDSSDRNNIWNISASATDDNIRDGEPTLRGSYQHYSPWGRLNINGSVQPNQYNSVTAGWYGSLTATRHGVALHDYSYADNARMMVDTDGISGVEINSNRTVTNGLGIAVVPSLSNYTTSMLRVNNNDLPEGVDVENSVIRTTLTQGAIGYAKLNATTGYQIVGVIRQENGRFPPLGVNVTDKATGKDVGLVAEDGFVYLSGIQENSILHLTWGDNTCEVTPPNQSNISESAIILPCKTVK
;
A
#
# COMPACT_ATOMS: atom_id res chain seq x y z
N GLY A 1 20.11 -6.40 20.69
CA GLY A 1 19.71 -7.36 19.64
C GLY A 1 20.85 -8.30 19.34
N LYS A 2 20.65 -9.24 18.42
CA LYS A 2 21.75 -10.00 17.78
C LYS A 2 21.68 -9.76 16.27
N PRO A 3 22.81 -9.54 15.58
CA PRO A 3 22.81 -9.47 14.14
C PRO A 3 22.33 -10.80 13.55
N THR A 4 21.77 -10.78 12.35
CA THR A 4 21.39 -11.99 11.62
C THR A 4 22.10 -11.98 10.28
N SER A 5 22.84 -13.04 9.97
CA SER A 5 23.42 -13.24 8.64
C SER A 5 22.51 -14.18 7.84
N VAL A 6 22.41 -13.94 6.53
CA VAL A 6 21.71 -14.82 5.60
C VAL A 6 22.75 -15.76 4.99
N GLY A 7 22.70 -17.06 5.29
CA GLY A 7 23.46 -18.09 4.58
C GLY A 7 24.60 -18.79 5.33
N HIS A 8 24.97 -18.40 6.56
CA HIS A 8 25.97 -19.11 7.37
C HIS A 8 25.49 -19.31 8.81
N ASN A 9 25.59 -20.54 9.34
CA ASN A 9 25.09 -20.94 10.66
C ASN A 9 26.11 -20.76 11.81
N ASP A 10 27.38 -20.55 11.51
CA ASP A 10 28.43 -20.33 12.52
C ASP A 10 28.72 -18.84 12.66
N ILE A 11 27.78 -18.11 13.25
CA ILE A 11 27.94 -16.67 13.46
C ILE A 11 28.39 -16.41 14.91
N ASN A 12 29.58 -15.83 15.05
CA ASN A 12 30.02 -15.22 16.30
C ASN A 12 29.32 -13.86 16.48
N ASN A 13 27.99 -13.87 16.59
CA ASN A 13 27.10 -12.71 16.66
C ASN A 13 27.23 -11.99 18.00
N PRO A 14 27.94 -10.85 18.08
CA PRO A 14 28.04 -10.15 19.34
C PRO A 14 26.66 -9.62 19.73
N PHE A 15 26.31 -9.75 21.01
CA PHE A 15 25.15 -9.04 21.52
C PHE A 15 25.42 -7.54 21.38
N PHE A 16 24.46 -6.80 20.82
CA PHE A 16 24.58 -5.35 20.70
C PHE A 16 23.45 -4.63 21.45
N TRP A 17 23.78 -3.45 21.95
CA TRP A 17 22.86 -2.48 22.52
C TRP A 17 22.86 -1.26 21.60
N THR A 18 21.68 -0.71 21.32
CA THR A 18 21.55 0.57 20.63
C THR A 18 20.54 1.41 21.39
N ALA A 19 20.81 2.69 21.51
CA ALA A 19 19.91 3.67 22.09
C ALA A 19 20.05 4.97 21.33
N GLU A 20 18.93 5.60 21.01
CA GLU A 20 18.89 6.91 20.38
C GLU A 20 17.84 7.78 21.07
N ALA A 21 18.08 9.08 21.06
CA ALA A 21 17.16 10.07 21.58
C ALA A 21 17.23 11.34 20.72
N SER A 22 16.07 11.95 20.49
CA SER A 22 15.98 13.28 19.90
C SER A 22 15.07 14.16 20.74
N TRP A 23 15.42 15.44 20.86
CA TRP A 23 14.68 16.43 21.63
C TRP A 23 14.64 17.76 20.88
N GLY A 24 13.43 18.23 20.56
CA GLY A 24 13.21 19.61 20.14
C GLY A 24 13.44 20.57 21.32
N TRP A 25 14.62 21.20 21.36
CA TRP A 25 15.03 22.07 22.46
C TRP A 25 14.40 23.47 22.35
N LEU A 26 14.40 24.04 21.14
CA LEU A 26 13.74 25.31 20.81
C LEU A 26 12.82 25.09 19.60
N ASN A 27 11.93 26.04 19.30
CA ASN A 27 11.00 25.96 18.16
C ASN A 27 11.69 25.64 16.82
N ASN A 28 12.97 25.99 16.68
CA ASN A 28 13.78 25.81 15.47
C ASN A 28 15.08 25.02 15.69
N VAL A 29 15.29 24.43 16.87
CA VAL A 29 16.51 23.68 17.20
C VAL A 29 16.16 22.32 17.78
N SER A 30 16.71 21.27 17.18
CA SER A 30 16.61 19.90 17.68
C SER A 30 17.99 19.37 18.01
N LEU A 31 18.11 18.70 19.16
CA LEU A 31 19.29 17.94 19.53
C LEU A 31 18.97 16.47 19.34
N TYR A 32 19.93 15.71 18.84
CA TYR A 32 19.80 14.26 18.74
C TYR A 32 21.13 13.58 19.01
N GLY A 33 21.05 12.32 19.41
CA GLY A 33 22.23 11.51 19.64
C GLY A 33 21.85 10.08 19.88
N GLY A 34 22.86 9.23 19.90
CA GLY A 34 22.66 7.83 20.15
C GLY A 34 23.99 7.13 20.32
N GLY A 35 23.92 5.85 20.64
CA GLY A 35 25.09 5.02 20.73
C GLY A 35 24.78 3.58 20.38
N MET A 36 25.80 2.90 19.88
CA MET A 36 25.78 1.47 19.58
C MET A 36 26.97 0.82 20.26
N PHE A 37 26.72 -0.26 20.99
CA PHE A 37 27.73 -0.94 21.80
C PHE A 37 27.61 -2.43 21.63
N THR A 38 28.73 -3.13 21.47
CA THR A 38 28.80 -4.59 21.58
C THR A 38 29.39 -4.99 22.93
N ALA A 39 29.20 -6.26 23.31
CA ALA A 39 29.74 -6.76 24.57
C ALA A 39 31.28 -6.79 24.61
N ASP A 40 31.92 -6.99 23.46
CA ASP A 40 33.33 -7.36 23.44
C ASP A 40 34.24 -6.25 22.89
N ASP A 41 33.87 -5.54 21.81
CA ASP A 41 34.91 -4.89 20.98
C ASP A 41 34.47 -3.71 20.08
N TYR A 42 33.24 -3.19 20.19
CA TYR A 42 32.76 -2.07 19.37
C TYR A 42 31.91 -1.09 20.18
N GLN A 43 32.25 0.19 20.10
CA GLN A 43 31.47 1.28 20.68
C GLN A 43 31.42 2.46 19.71
N ALA A 44 30.23 3.00 19.48
CA ALA A 44 30.04 4.22 18.70
C ALA A 44 29.06 5.15 19.42
N ILE A 45 29.38 6.45 19.43
CA ILE A 45 28.54 7.49 20.03
C ILE A 45 28.37 8.60 19.00
N THR A 46 27.13 8.98 18.75
CA THR A 46 26.75 10.07 17.84
C THR A 46 26.12 11.21 18.63
N THR A 47 26.52 12.44 18.31
CA THR A 47 25.88 13.66 18.79
C THR A 47 25.64 14.61 17.63
N GLY A 48 24.43 15.16 17.56
CA GLY A 48 24.00 16.00 16.45
C GLY A 48 23.07 17.13 16.86
N ILE A 49 23.03 18.15 16.01
CA ILE A 49 22.16 19.31 16.13
C ILE A 49 21.50 19.58 14.77
N GLY A 50 20.22 19.90 14.81
CA GLY A 50 19.41 20.28 13.67
C GLY A 50 18.81 21.67 13.86
N PHE A 51 18.82 22.47 12.80
CA PHE A 51 18.24 23.80 12.73
C PHE A 51 17.15 23.84 11.65
N ASN A 52 15.96 24.30 12.01
CA ASN A 52 14.97 24.73 11.03
C ASN A 52 15.17 26.22 10.74
N LEU A 53 15.63 26.54 9.54
CA LEU A 53 15.90 27.91 9.09
C LEU A 53 14.69 28.53 8.36
N ASN A 54 13.49 27.94 8.53
CA ASN A 54 12.24 28.35 7.91
C ASN A 54 12.40 28.45 6.37
N GLN A 55 12.30 29.66 5.82
CA GLN A 55 12.42 29.94 4.38
C GLN A 55 13.76 29.50 3.75
N PHE A 56 14.81 29.29 4.57
CA PHE A 56 16.11 28.85 4.09
C PHE A 56 16.29 27.32 4.13
N GLY A 57 15.27 26.56 4.56
CA GLY A 57 15.30 25.10 4.65
C GLY A 57 15.67 24.60 6.04
N SER A 58 16.09 23.34 6.13
CA SER A 58 16.55 22.70 7.36
C SER A 58 17.98 22.20 7.19
N LEU A 59 18.76 22.34 8.25
CA LEU A 59 20.17 21.98 8.30
C LEU A 59 20.43 21.05 9.48
N SER A 60 21.23 20.01 9.31
CA SER A 60 21.75 19.25 10.45
C SER A 60 23.24 18.96 10.33
N PHE A 61 23.88 18.85 11.47
CA PHE A 61 25.27 18.46 11.61
C PHE A 61 25.39 17.44 12.74
N ASP A 62 26.08 16.33 12.50
CA ASP A 62 26.40 15.35 13.52
C ASP A 62 27.82 14.81 13.41
N VAL A 63 28.33 14.36 14.56
CA VAL A 63 29.63 13.72 14.70
C VAL A 63 29.42 12.37 15.38
N THR A 64 29.99 11.33 14.79
CA THR A 64 30.00 9.98 15.34
C THR A 64 31.43 9.57 15.62
N GLY A 65 31.78 9.32 16.88
CA GLY A 65 33.05 8.70 17.26
C GLY A 65 32.86 7.20 17.41
N ALA A 66 33.77 6.41 16.85
CA ALA A 66 33.76 4.95 16.97
C ALA A 66 35.13 4.45 17.48
N ASP A 67 35.10 3.41 18.32
CA ASP A 67 36.25 2.63 18.77
C ASP A 67 35.92 1.15 18.54
N ALA A 68 36.71 0.50 17.70
CA ALA A 68 36.49 -0.87 17.25
C ALA A 68 37.78 -1.68 17.29
N SER A 69 37.70 -2.91 17.80
CA SER A 69 38.78 -3.91 17.71
C SER A 69 38.44 -4.91 16.61
N LEU A 70 39.24 -4.92 15.54
CA LEU A 70 39.06 -5.81 14.39
C LEU A 70 39.85 -7.10 14.62
N GLN A 71 39.18 -8.27 14.65
CA GLN A 71 39.79 -9.55 15.03
C GLN A 71 40.97 -10.00 14.16
N GLN A 72 41.04 -9.56 12.90
CA GLN A 72 42.05 -10.02 11.94
C GLN A 72 43.19 -9.02 11.69
N GLN A 73 43.03 -7.75 12.06
CA GLN A 73 44.16 -6.81 12.07
C GLN A 73 44.84 -6.87 13.43
N ASN A 74 46.07 -7.38 13.51
CA ASN A 74 46.93 -7.36 14.71
C ASN A 74 47.31 -5.93 15.20
N SER A 75 46.54 -4.90 14.80
CA SER A 75 46.80 -3.46 14.99
C SER A 75 45.85 -2.83 16.01
N GLY A 76 45.70 -3.42 17.20
CA GLY A 76 45.01 -2.77 18.33
C GLY A 76 43.59 -2.24 18.03
N ASN A 77 43.11 -1.32 18.87
CA ASN A 77 41.81 -0.67 18.66
C ASN A 77 41.93 0.48 17.65
N LEU A 78 41.06 0.49 16.65
CA LEU A 78 40.88 1.60 15.72
C LEU A 78 39.91 2.62 16.31
N ARG A 79 40.29 3.90 16.27
CA ARG A 79 39.50 5.01 16.78
C ARG A 79 39.40 6.10 15.74
N GLY A 80 38.19 6.43 15.31
CA GLY A 80 37.98 7.47 14.32
C GLY A 80 36.65 8.18 14.47
N TYR A 81 36.52 9.28 13.72
CA TYR A 81 35.31 10.09 13.70
C TYR A 81 34.71 10.15 12.31
N SER A 82 33.38 10.26 12.26
CA SER A 82 32.62 10.56 11.05
C SER A 82 31.79 11.81 11.27
N TYR A 83 31.87 12.74 10.33
CA TYR A 83 31.21 14.04 10.35
C TYR A 83 30.19 14.06 9.23
N ARG A 84 28.94 14.38 9.55
CA ARG A 84 27.86 14.43 8.56
C ARG A 84 27.16 15.79 8.60
N PHE A 85 26.95 16.34 7.42
CA PHE A 85 26.21 17.56 7.18
C PHE A 85 25.04 17.26 6.24
N ASN A 86 23.83 17.65 6.62
CA ASN A 86 22.64 17.46 5.79
C ASN A 86 21.89 18.79 5.61
N TYR A 87 21.40 19.01 4.40
CA TYR A 87 20.56 20.14 4.06
C TYR A 87 19.34 19.67 3.26
N ALA A 88 18.17 20.18 3.60
CA ALA A 88 16.93 19.92 2.88
C ALA A 88 16.13 21.22 2.75
N LYS A 89 15.54 21.47 1.57
CA LYS A 89 14.70 22.64 1.36
C LYS A 89 13.57 22.36 0.37
N HIS A 90 12.36 22.69 0.78
CA HIS A 90 11.19 22.74 -0.09
C HIS A 90 10.92 24.20 -0.49
N PHE A 91 10.73 24.44 -1.80
CA PHE A 91 10.42 25.74 -2.37
C PHE A 91 8.97 25.74 -2.84
N GLU A 92 8.06 26.22 -1.99
CA GLU A 92 6.63 26.27 -2.30
C GLU A 92 6.32 27.14 -3.52
N SER A 93 7.03 28.26 -3.69
CA SER A 93 6.78 29.24 -4.76
C SER A 93 7.03 28.73 -6.18
N THR A 94 7.90 27.73 -6.34
CA THR A 94 8.29 27.16 -7.64
C THR A 94 7.95 25.68 -7.75
N GLY A 95 7.24 25.11 -6.76
CA GLY A 95 6.95 23.68 -6.67
C GLY A 95 8.22 22.80 -6.70
N SER A 96 9.35 23.36 -6.27
CA SER A 96 10.67 22.73 -6.40
C SER A 96 11.15 22.24 -5.05
N GLN A 97 11.92 21.18 -5.03
CA GLN A 97 12.44 20.60 -3.80
C GLN A 97 13.91 20.21 -3.98
N ILE A 98 14.77 20.84 -3.18
CA ILE A 98 16.06 20.24 -2.83
C ILE A 98 15.72 19.20 -1.76
N THR A 99 15.47 17.98 -2.19
CA THR A 99 15.03 16.90 -1.29
C THR A 99 16.10 16.61 -0.26
N PHE A 100 17.36 16.54 -0.69
CA PHE A 100 18.48 16.24 0.20
C PHE A 100 19.82 16.62 -0.44
N ALA A 101 20.66 17.33 0.32
CA ALA A 101 22.09 17.48 0.04
C ALA A 101 22.86 17.05 1.30
N GLY A 102 23.55 15.92 1.21
CA GLY A 102 24.32 15.33 2.29
C GLY A 102 25.80 15.28 1.94
N TYR A 103 26.64 15.60 2.92
CA TYR A 103 28.08 15.36 2.87
C TYR A 103 28.50 14.62 4.14
N ARG A 104 29.18 13.50 3.97
CA ARG A 104 29.83 12.76 5.05
C ARG A 104 31.32 12.68 4.79
N PHE A 105 32.12 12.92 5.83
CA PHE A 105 33.54 12.64 5.84
C PHE A 105 33.84 11.70 7.02
N SER A 106 34.58 10.63 6.78
CA SER A 106 35.02 9.71 7.83
C SER A 106 36.54 9.59 7.83
N ASP A 107 37.13 9.70 9.02
CA ASP A 107 38.55 9.48 9.23
C ASP A 107 38.95 8.05 8.84
N LYS A 108 40.21 7.85 8.46
CA LYS A 108 40.71 6.53 8.05
C LYS A 108 40.56 5.46 9.14
N ASP A 109 40.57 5.83 10.41
CA ASP A 109 40.44 4.88 11.51
C ASP A 109 38.99 4.75 12.01
N TYR A 110 38.02 5.38 11.34
CA TYR A 110 36.60 5.21 11.63
C TYR A 110 36.12 3.87 11.09
N VAL A 111 35.41 3.12 11.94
CA VAL A 111 34.84 1.83 11.59
C VAL A 111 33.35 1.86 11.93
N SER A 112 32.50 1.56 10.96
CA SER A 112 31.07 1.35 11.16
C SER A 112 30.76 -0.03 11.72
N MET A 113 29.58 -0.17 12.32
CA MET A 113 29.14 -1.46 12.87
C MET A 113 29.05 -2.55 11.79
N SER A 114 28.69 -2.19 10.56
CA SER A 114 28.70 -3.11 9.41
C SER A 114 30.11 -3.59 9.07
N GLU A 115 31.10 -2.71 9.04
CA GLU A 115 32.50 -3.07 8.74
C GLU A 115 33.10 -3.92 9.87
N TYR A 116 32.81 -3.58 11.13
CA TYR A 116 33.19 -4.39 12.30
C TYR A 116 32.61 -5.81 12.22
N LEU A 117 31.32 -5.95 11.89
CA LEU A 117 30.69 -7.26 11.73
C LEU A 117 31.26 -8.03 10.52
N SER A 118 31.56 -7.34 9.42
CA SER A 118 32.18 -7.93 8.23
C SER A 118 33.56 -8.52 8.54
N SER A 119 34.41 -7.75 9.24
CA SER A 119 35.71 -8.22 9.71
C SER A 119 35.61 -9.47 10.58
N ARG A 120 34.62 -9.53 11.48
CA ARG A 120 34.39 -10.70 12.35
C ARG A 120 33.91 -11.92 11.58
N ASN A 121 33.31 -11.73 10.40
CA ASN A 121 32.94 -12.81 9.49
C ASN A 121 34.10 -13.28 8.59
N GLY A 122 35.29 -12.69 8.74
CA GLY A 122 36.47 -13.03 7.95
C GLY A 122 36.47 -12.43 6.55
N ASP A 123 35.64 -11.41 6.31
CA ASP A 123 35.65 -10.67 5.05
C ASP A 123 36.75 -9.60 5.10
N GLU A 124 37.71 -9.70 4.18
CA GLU A 124 38.87 -8.80 4.10
C GLU A 124 38.58 -7.57 3.21
N SER A 125 37.45 -7.55 2.50
CA SER A 125 36.99 -6.44 1.68
C SER A 125 36.24 -5.42 2.54
N ILE A 126 36.99 -4.60 3.27
CA ILE A 126 36.43 -3.42 3.94
C ILE A 126 36.80 -2.21 3.10
N ASP A 127 35.87 -1.77 2.25
CA ASP A 127 36.03 -0.51 1.52
C ASP A 127 35.76 0.65 2.50
N ASN A 128 36.84 1.18 3.09
CA ASN A 128 36.74 2.22 4.10
C ASN A 128 36.38 3.57 3.47
N GLU A 129 35.11 3.95 3.59
CA GLU A 129 34.56 5.14 2.96
C GLU A 129 35.10 6.43 3.59
N LYS A 130 35.80 7.21 2.77
CA LYS A 130 36.39 8.51 3.13
C LYS A 130 35.38 9.65 3.05
N GLU A 131 34.73 9.81 1.90
CA GLU A 131 33.74 10.87 1.66
C GLU A 131 32.52 10.30 0.94
N SER A 132 31.33 10.73 1.33
CA SER A 132 30.09 10.51 0.57
C SER A 132 29.35 11.81 0.36
N TYR A 133 29.07 12.10 -0.92
CA TYR A 133 28.26 13.22 -1.37
C TYR A 133 26.97 12.68 -1.93
N VAL A 134 25.83 13.15 -1.44
CA VAL A 134 24.51 12.77 -1.95
C VAL A 134 23.72 14.03 -2.25
N ILE A 135 23.29 14.19 -3.49
CA ILE A 135 22.47 15.32 -3.94
C ILE A 135 21.23 14.76 -4.63
N SER A 136 20.04 15.19 -4.18
CA SER A 136 18.76 14.89 -4.80
C SER A 136 17.96 16.18 -4.98
N LEU A 137 17.69 16.52 -6.24
CA LEU A 137 16.94 17.69 -6.66
C LEU A 137 15.73 17.25 -7.48
N ASN A 138 14.57 17.83 -7.18
CA ASN A 138 13.37 17.74 -8.00
C ASN A 138 12.88 19.15 -8.30
N GLN A 139 12.73 19.50 -9.57
CA GLN A 139 12.34 20.84 -9.99
C GLN A 139 11.23 20.74 -11.03
N TYR A 140 10.08 21.33 -10.72
CA TYR A 140 9.04 21.60 -11.70
C TYR A 140 9.29 22.96 -12.36
N PHE A 141 9.37 22.98 -13.69
CA PHE A 141 9.47 24.20 -14.49
C PHE A 141 8.09 24.55 -15.05
N GLU A 142 7.37 25.41 -14.34
CA GLU A 142 5.99 25.79 -14.66
C GLU A 142 5.83 26.32 -16.09
N THR A 143 6.76 27.18 -16.56
CA THR A 143 6.71 27.77 -17.91
C THR A 143 6.82 26.74 -19.05
N LEU A 144 7.40 25.58 -18.78
CA LEU A 144 7.59 24.50 -19.74
C LEU A 144 6.71 23.28 -19.46
N GLU A 145 5.97 23.27 -18.34
CA GLU A 145 5.26 22.12 -17.78
C GLU A 145 6.15 20.86 -17.70
N LEU A 146 7.40 21.08 -17.27
CA LEU A 146 8.45 20.06 -17.31
C LEU A 146 8.92 19.73 -15.90
N ASN A 147 8.90 18.45 -15.55
CA ASN A 147 9.49 17.93 -14.32
C ASN A 147 10.94 17.54 -14.61
N SER A 148 11.88 17.95 -13.76
CA SER A 148 13.25 17.46 -13.80
C SER A 148 13.64 16.85 -12.45
N TYR A 149 14.50 15.85 -12.54
CA TYR A 149 15.05 15.16 -11.39
C TYR A 149 16.54 14.94 -11.59
N LEU A 150 17.32 15.22 -10.55
CA LEU A 150 18.75 14.96 -10.50
C LEU A 150 19.06 14.21 -9.22
N ASN A 151 19.76 13.09 -9.35
CA ASN A 151 20.39 12.39 -8.27
C ASN A 151 21.88 12.24 -8.55
N VAL A 152 22.73 12.55 -7.59
CA VAL A 152 24.18 12.35 -7.69
C VAL A 152 24.64 11.76 -6.38
N THR A 153 25.34 10.64 -6.45
CA THR A 153 26.03 10.02 -5.32
C THR A 153 27.48 9.81 -5.68
N ARG A 154 28.39 10.37 -4.88
CA ARG A 154 29.83 10.17 -5.05
C ARG A 154 30.41 9.68 -3.74
N ASN A 155 30.96 8.48 -3.76
CA ASN A 155 31.70 7.90 -2.65
C ASN A 155 33.18 7.83 -3.00
N THR A 156 34.04 8.20 -2.06
CA THR A 156 35.49 8.02 -2.14
C THR A 156 35.92 7.14 -0.98
N TYR A 157 36.99 6.38 -1.19
CA TYR A 157 37.49 5.40 -0.22
C TYR A 157 38.96 5.69 0.08
N TRP A 158 39.44 5.25 1.24
CA TRP A 158 40.84 5.42 1.63
C TRP A 158 41.77 4.40 0.96
N ASP A 159 41.22 3.23 0.63
CA ASP A 159 41.89 2.01 0.17
C ASP A 159 41.35 1.49 -1.17
N SER A 160 40.25 2.07 -1.67
CA SER A 160 39.60 1.66 -2.91
C SER A 160 39.36 2.84 -3.86
N THR A 161 38.90 2.53 -5.08
CA THR A 161 38.64 3.52 -6.12
C THR A 161 37.33 4.27 -5.84
N SER A 162 37.31 5.57 -6.12
CA SER A 162 36.07 6.34 -5.97
C SER A 162 34.96 5.86 -6.90
N ASN A 163 33.72 5.91 -6.44
CA ASN A 163 32.54 5.58 -7.21
C ASN A 163 31.65 6.83 -7.37
N THR A 164 31.23 7.14 -8.59
CA THR A 164 30.29 8.23 -8.87
C THR A 164 29.12 7.74 -9.70
N ASN A 165 27.95 7.72 -9.07
CA ASN A 165 26.68 7.45 -9.74
C ASN A 165 25.90 8.75 -9.91
N TYR A 166 25.27 8.93 -11.05
CA TYR A 166 24.32 10.02 -11.24
C TYR A 166 23.14 9.54 -12.06
N SER A 167 21.98 10.17 -11.87
CA SER A 167 20.83 10.04 -12.74
C SER A 167 20.19 11.40 -12.92
N VAL A 168 19.97 11.77 -14.18
CA VAL A 168 19.30 13.00 -14.59
C VAL A 168 18.10 12.57 -15.40
N SER A 169 16.91 13.04 -15.06
CA SER A 169 15.73 12.79 -15.87
C SER A 169 14.89 14.04 -16.05
N VAL A 170 14.27 14.15 -17.21
CA VAL A 170 13.26 15.15 -17.52
C VAL A 170 12.02 14.44 -18.01
N SER A 171 10.85 14.88 -17.56
CA SER A 171 9.57 14.36 -18.04
C SER A 171 8.56 15.48 -18.24
N LYS A 172 7.70 15.29 -19.23
CA LYS A 172 6.65 16.24 -19.56
C LYS A 172 5.38 15.49 -19.88
N ASN A 173 4.28 16.01 -19.33
CA ASN A 173 2.94 15.59 -19.71
C ASN A 173 2.35 16.61 -20.67
N PHE A 174 1.63 16.15 -21.69
CA PHE A 174 1.01 17.01 -22.69
C PHE A 174 -0.17 16.31 -23.34
N ASP A 175 -0.99 17.10 -24.04
CA ASP A 175 -2.16 16.61 -24.76
C ASP A 175 -1.93 16.74 -26.28
N ILE A 176 -2.41 15.76 -27.06
CA ILE A 176 -2.47 15.85 -28.53
C ILE A 176 -3.88 15.50 -28.98
N GLY A 177 -4.65 16.52 -29.40
CA GLY A 177 -6.03 16.35 -29.84
C GLY A 177 -6.91 15.72 -28.75
N ASP A 178 -7.52 14.58 -29.06
CA ASP A 178 -8.38 13.82 -28.14
C ASP A 178 -7.58 12.97 -27.13
N PHE A 179 -6.28 12.81 -27.33
CA PHE A 179 -5.42 12.09 -26.40
C PHE A 179 -4.94 13.02 -25.29
N LYS A 180 -5.35 12.69 -24.06
CA LYS A 180 -5.11 13.48 -22.86
C LYS A 180 -4.13 12.79 -21.92
N GLY A 181 -3.18 13.54 -21.37
CA GLY A 181 -2.22 13.03 -20.40
C GLY A 181 -1.11 12.14 -20.98
N ILE A 182 -0.70 12.40 -22.23
CA ILE A 182 0.48 11.76 -22.81
C ILE A 182 1.69 12.14 -21.98
N SER A 183 2.53 11.17 -21.61
CA SER A 183 3.78 11.43 -20.88
C SER A 183 4.98 11.01 -21.71
N ALA A 184 6.00 11.87 -21.75
CA ALA A 184 7.30 11.54 -22.31
C ALA A 184 8.37 11.80 -21.26
N SER A 185 9.36 10.90 -21.15
CA SER A 185 10.50 11.07 -20.27
C SER A 185 11.80 10.72 -20.96
N LEU A 186 12.86 11.43 -20.59
CA LEU A 186 14.23 11.18 -20.99
C LEU A 186 15.08 11.14 -19.73
N ALA A 187 15.87 10.08 -19.58
CA ALA A 187 16.79 9.93 -18.46
C ALA A 187 18.17 9.51 -18.95
N VAL A 188 19.19 10.00 -18.24
CA VAL A 188 20.58 9.59 -18.40
C VAL A 188 21.10 9.24 -17.02
N SER A 189 21.65 8.05 -16.87
CA SER A 189 22.27 7.63 -15.62
C SER A 189 23.64 7.01 -15.87
N ARG A 190 24.54 7.10 -14.89
CA ARG A 190 25.76 6.29 -14.83
C ARG A 190 25.55 5.18 -13.83
N ILE A 191 25.91 3.98 -14.24
CA ILE A 191 25.92 2.79 -13.40
C ILE A 191 27.35 2.26 -13.43
N ARG A 192 27.92 2.02 -12.24
CA ARG A 192 29.14 1.24 -12.09
C ARG A 192 28.75 -0.20 -11.81
N TRP A 193 29.25 -1.13 -12.61
CA TRP A 193 29.15 -2.56 -12.36
C TRP A 193 30.56 -3.14 -12.38
N ASP A 194 31.00 -3.71 -11.26
CA ASP A 194 32.39 -4.15 -11.07
C ASP A 194 33.37 -2.97 -11.27
N ASP A 195 34.37 -3.11 -12.15
CA ASP A 195 35.33 -2.07 -12.52
C ASP A 195 34.91 -1.22 -13.73
N ASP A 196 33.77 -1.52 -14.36
CA ASP A 196 33.30 -0.81 -15.54
C ASP A 196 32.26 0.28 -15.19
N GLU A 197 32.47 1.48 -15.75
CA GLU A 197 31.52 2.59 -15.69
C GLU A 197 30.79 2.74 -17.02
N GLU A 198 29.47 2.52 -17.01
CA GLU A 198 28.64 2.67 -18.21
C GLU A 198 27.56 3.74 -18.03
N ASN A 199 27.37 4.53 -19.08
CA ASN A 199 26.25 5.48 -19.15
C ASN A 199 25.05 4.81 -19.80
N GLN A 200 23.90 4.90 -19.15
CA GLN A 200 22.62 4.45 -19.63
C GLN A 200 21.77 5.65 -20.09
N TYR A 201 21.24 5.56 -21.30
CA TYR A 201 20.26 6.49 -21.84
C TYR A 201 18.91 5.79 -21.90
N TYR A 202 17.87 6.45 -21.42
CA TYR A 202 16.52 5.92 -21.39
C TYR A 202 15.53 6.96 -21.91
N PHE A 203 14.68 6.55 -22.83
CA PHE A 203 13.55 7.34 -23.31
C PHE A 203 12.29 6.53 -23.09
N SER A 204 11.23 7.17 -22.59
CA SER A 204 9.91 6.56 -22.53
C SER A 204 8.83 7.50 -23.01
N PHE A 205 7.79 6.89 -23.57
CA PHE A 205 6.61 7.54 -24.07
C PHE A 205 5.41 6.70 -23.67
N SER A 206 4.40 7.31 -23.05
CA SER A 206 3.19 6.63 -22.61
C SER A 206 1.95 7.37 -23.07
N LEU A 207 1.06 6.65 -23.75
CA LEU A 207 -0.20 7.10 -24.27
C LEU A 207 -1.35 6.42 -23.48
N PRO A 208 -1.94 7.10 -22.50
CA PRO A 208 -3.15 6.61 -21.87
C PRO A 208 -4.30 6.64 -22.87
N LEU A 209 -5.10 5.58 -22.86
CA LEU A 209 -6.31 5.40 -23.63
C LEU A 209 -7.53 5.43 -22.69
N GLN A 210 -8.72 5.45 -23.27
CA GLN A 210 -9.96 5.34 -22.48
C GLN A 210 -10.02 3.99 -21.73
N GLN A 211 -10.83 3.93 -20.67
CA GLN A 211 -11.10 2.72 -19.88
C GLN A 211 -9.85 2.13 -19.18
N ASN A 212 -8.94 2.97 -18.66
CA ASN A 212 -7.75 2.53 -17.93
C ASN A 212 -6.81 1.60 -18.73
N ARG A 213 -6.72 1.83 -20.04
CA ARG A 213 -5.76 1.17 -20.95
C ARG A 213 -4.61 2.12 -21.23
N ASN A 214 -3.43 1.58 -21.49
CA ASN A 214 -2.24 2.38 -21.79
C ASN A 214 -1.33 1.67 -22.78
N ILE A 215 -0.81 2.42 -23.75
CA ILE A 215 0.24 1.95 -24.65
C ILE A 215 1.50 2.72 -24.32
N SER A 216 2.62 2.03 -24.13
CA SER A 216 3.90 2.67 -23.87
C SER A 216 5.00 2.15 -24.77
N TYR A 217 5.91 3.04 -25.13
CA TYR A 217 7.14 2.73 -25.84
C TYR A 217 8.32 3.20 -24.98
N SER A 218 9.36 2.39 -24.88
CA SER A 218 10.61 2.79 -24.24
C SER A 218 11.82 2.30 -25.01
N MET A 219 12.87 3.10 -24.98
CA MET A 219 14.16 2.82 -25.59
C MET A 219 15.25 2.97 -24.53
N GLN A 220 16.16 2.01 -24.44
CA GLN A 220 17.27 2.00 -23.49
C GLN A 220 18.56 1.64 -24.21
N ARG A 221 19.66 2.31 -23.87
CA ARG A 221 21.01 1.97 -24.35
C ARG A 221 21.99 2.11 -23.21
N THR A 222 22.84 1.11 -23.01
CA THR A 222 23.85 1.10 -21.93
C THR A 222 25.25 1.01 -22.52
N GLY A 223 26.10 2.00 -22.25
CA GLY A 223 27.48 2.01 -22.75
C GLY A 223 27.58 1.86 -24.28
N SER A 224 28.42 0.92 -24.71
CA SER A 224 28.55 0.51 -26.12
C SER A 224 27.59 -0.62 -26.53
N SER A 225 26.68 -1.05 -25.66
CA SER A 225 25.73 -2.10 -25.96
C SER A 225 24.74 -1.71 -27.05
N ASN A 226 24.02 -2.72 -27.54
CA ASN A 226 22.90 -2.52 -28.46
C ASN A 226 21.79 -1.72 -27.81
N THR A 227 21.03 -0.99 -28.63
CA THR A 227 19.82 -0.30 -28.19
C THR A 227 18.72 -1.34 -28.00
N SER A 228 18.11 -1.38 -26.83
CA SER A 228 16.90 -2.14 -26.55
C SER A 228 15.67 -1.24 -26.73
N GLN A 229 14.68 -1.71 -27.47
CA GLN A 229 13.40 -1.04 -27.65
C GLN A 229 12.29 -1.94 -27.14
N MET A 230 11.27 -1.36 -26.52
CA MET A 230 10.15 -2.09 -25.95
C MET A 230 8.85 -1.34 -26.22
N ILE A 231 7.85 -2.07 -26.72
CA ILE A 231 6.47 -1.61 -26.81
C ILE A 231 5.61 -2.46 -25.87
N SER A 232 4.71 -1.82 -25.13
CA SER A 232 3.86 -2.48 -24.13
C SER A 232 2.43 -2.00 -24.27
N TRP A 233 1.49 -2.91 -24.03
CA TRP A 233 0.08 -2.63 -23.88
C TRP A 233 -0.38 -3.17 -22.54
N TYR A 234 -0.79 -2.24 -21.69
CA TYR A 234 -1.36 -2.46 -20.37
C TYR A 234 -2.87 -2.23 -20.38
N ASP A 235 -3.63 -3.13 -19.76
CA ASP A 235 -5.07 -3.04 -19.60
C ASP A 235 -5.46 -3.29 -18.14
N SER A 236 -6.18 -2.33 -17.55
CA SER A 236 -6.81 -2.43 -16.23
C SER A 236 -8.27 -1.99 -16.26
N SER A 237 -8.91 -2.16 -17.42
CA SER A 237 -10.33 -1.86 -17.65
C SER A 237 -11.24 -2.71 -16.77
N ASP A 238 -10.85 -3.96 -16.53
CA ASP A 238 -11.42 -4.80 -15.47
C ASP A 238 -10.56 -4.66 -14.20
N ARG A 239 -11.18 -4.12 -13.13
CA ARG A 239 -10.51 -3.92 -11.85
C ARG A 239 -9.94 -5.23 -11.29
N ASN A 240 -10.57 -6.37 -11.53
CA ASN A 240 -10.14 -7.66 -10.98
C ASN A 240 -9.13 -8.38 -11.87
N ASN A 241 -8.95 -7.95 -13.12
CA ASN A 241 -8.13 -8.63 -14.12
C ASN A 241 -7.24 -7.61 -14.84
N ILE A 242 -6.02 -7.48 -14.34
CA ILE A 242 -5.01 -6.57 -14.91
C ILE A 242 -4.05 -7.40 -15.74
N TRP A 243 -3.71 -6.95 -16.94
CA TRP A 243 -2.69 -7.61 -17.75
C TRP A 243 -1.86 -6.63 -18.54
N ASN A 244 -0.66 -7.06 -18.89
CA ASN A 244 0.23 -6.35 -19.80
C ASN A 244 0.96 -7.32 -20.70
N ILE A 245 1.02 -6.99 -21.98
CA ILE A 245 1.81 -7.69 -22.98
C ILE A 245 2.81 -6.71 -23.56
N SER A 246 4.06 -7.14 -23.70
CA SER A 246 5.11 -6.31 -24.24
C SER A 246 6.04 -7.10 -25.13
N ALA A 247 6.51 -6.45 -26.20
CA ALA A 247 7.57 -6.96 -27.05
C ALA A 247 8.80 -6.08 -26.86
N SER A 248 9.96 -6.69 -26.59
CA SER A 248 11.24 -5.98 -26.50
C SER A 248 12.26 -6.60 -27.44
N ALA A 249 13.09 -5.82 -28.09
CA ALA A 249 14.15 -6.34 -28.94
C ALA A 249 15.34 -5.38 -28.92
N THR A 250 16.55 -5.95 -28.95
CA THR A 250 17.77 -5.19 -29.24
C THR A 250 17.92 -5.00 -30.75
N ASP A 251 18.74 -4.03 -31.16
CA ASP A 251 19.04 -3.81 -32.59
C ASP A 251 19.45 -5.11 -33.32
N ASP A 252 20.25 -5.98 -32.71
CA ASP A 252 20.62 -7.29 -33.27
C ASP A 252 19.45 -8.28 -33.29
N ASN A 253 18.69 -8.40 -32.19
CA ASN A 253 17.51 -9.26 -32.15
C ASN A 253 16.45 -8.87 -33.19
N ILE A 254 16.32 -7.57 -33.51
CA ILE A 254 15.42 -7.10 -34.57
C ILE A 254 15.91 -7.58 -35.95
N ARG A 255 17.23 -7.55 -36.18
CA ARG A 255 17.85 -8.03 -37.44
C ARG A 255 17.70 -9.53 -37.62
N ASP A 256 17.83 -10.29 -36.54
CA ASP A 256 17.74 -11.75 -36.54
C ASP A 256 16.29 -12.26 -36.44
N GLY A 257 15.32 -11.37 -36.22
CA GLY A 257 13.91 -11.73 -36.11
C GLY A 257 13.57 -12.44 -34.78
N GLU A 258 14.31 -12.11 -33.72
CA GLU A 258 14.27 -12.78 -32.41
C GLU A 258 13.80 -11.84 -31.27
N PRO A 259 12.63 -11.18 -31.36
CA PRO A 259 12.15 -10.29 -30.31
C PRO A 259 11.79 -11.08 -29.04
N THR A 260 12.07 -10.51 -27.87
CA THR A 260 11.51 -10.99 -26.61
C THR A 260 10.03 -10.68 -26.56
N LEU A 261 9.22 -11.66 -26.18
CA LEU A 261 7.82 -11.45 -25.80
C LEU A 261 7.68 -11.63 -24.30
N ARG A 262 6.98 -10.72 -23.64
CA ARG A 262 6.66 -10.80 -22.21
C ARG A 262 5.17 -10.57 -22.01
N GLY A 263 4.59 -11.35 -21.10
CA GLY A 263 3.19 -11.23 -20.70
C GLY A 263 3.10 -11.29 -19.19
N SER A 264 2.20 -10.50 -18.63
CA SER A 264 1.86 -10.51 -17.22
C SER A 264 0.36 -10.45 -17.07
N TYR A 265 -0.18 -11.25 -16.15
CA TYR A 265 -1.59 -11.29 -15.80
C TYR A 265 -1.71 -11.35 -14.30
N GLN A 266 -2.54 -10.49 -13.75
CA GLN A 266 -2.81 -10.39 -12.35
C GLN A 266 -4.33 -10.44 -12.10
N HIS A 267 -4.74 -11.41 -11.29
CA HIS A 267 -6.12 -11.58 -10.85
C HIS A 267 -6.26 -11.23 -9.37
N TYR A 268 -7.20 -10.35 -9.04
CA TYR A 268 -7.58 -10.04 -7.67
C TYR A 268 -8.85 -10.79 -7.30
N SER A 269 -8.78 -11.53 -6.20
CA SER A 269 -9.92 -12.20 -5.59
C SER A 269 -10.09 -11.73 -4.13
N PRO A 270 -11.26 -11.95 -3.51
CA PRO A 270 -11.45 -11.66 -2.09
C PRO A 270 -10.51 -12.42 -1.16
N TRP A 271 -9.91 -13.52 -1.63
CA TRP A 271 -9.08 -14.42 -0.83
C TRP A 271 -7.57 -14.23 -1.06
N GLY A 272 -7.18 -13.31 -1.96
CA GLY A 272 -5.80 -13.07 -2.35
C GLY A 272 -5.65 -12.69 -3.82
N ARG A 273 -4.41 -12.51 -4.25
CA ARG A 273 -4.04 -12.10 -5.60
C ARG A 273 -3.12 -13.11 -6.28
N LEU A 274 -3.49 -13.52 -7.48
CA LEU A 274 -2.70 -14.38 -8.34
C LEU A 274 -1.92 -13.52 -9.33
N ASN A 275 -0.63 -13.78 -9.50
CA ASN A 275 0.22 -13.14 -10.49
C ASN A 275 0.86 -14.22 -11.35
N ILE A 276 0.74 -14.09 -12.66
CA ILE A 276 1.38 -14.96 -13.65
C ILE A 276 2.18 -14.06 -14.58
N ASN A 277 3.46 -14.35 -14.73
CA ASN A 277 4.37 -13.65 -15.63
C ASN A 277 5.05 -14.67 -16.52
N GLY A 278 5.16 -14.38 -17.81
CA GLY A 278 5.84 -15.21 -18.78
C GLY A 278 6.74 -14.36 -19.65
N SER A 279 7.89 -14.91 -20.04
CA SER A 279 8.77 -14.30 -21.02
C SER A 279 9.45 -15.35 -21.88
N VAL A 280 9.58 -15.04 -23.16
CA VAL A 280 10.22 -15.89 -24.17
C VAL A 280 11.21 -15.01 -24.92
N GLN A 281 12.48 -15.35 -24.83
CA GLN A 281 13.54 -14.82 -25.68
C GLN A 281 14.01 -15.97 -26.58
N PRO A 282 13.77 -15.89 -27.90
CA PRO A 282 14.24 -16.91 -28.83
C PRO A 282 15.73 -17.19 -28.64
N ASN A 283 16.09 -18.48 -28.69
CA ASN A 283 17.47 -18.98 -28.58
C ASN A 283 18.24 -18.61 -27.29
N GLN A 284 17.56 -18.06 -26.26
CA GLN A 284 18.19 -17.77 -24.96
C GLN A 284 17.45 -18.42 -23.80
N TYR A 285 16.18 -18.08 -23.56
CA TYR A 285 15.44 -18.61 -22.42
C TYR A 285 13.92 -18.48 -22.58
N ASN A 286 13.22 -19.37 -21.89
CA ASN A 286 11.79 -19.29 -21.65
C ASN A 286 11.56 -19.35 -20.15
N SER A 287 10.79 -18.41 -19.60
CA SER A 287 10.46 -18.39 -18.18
C SER A 287 8.97 -18.17 -17.98
N VAL A 288 8.41 -18.89 -17.01
CA VAL A 288 7.05 -18.69 -16.52
C VAL A 288 7.12 -18.70 -15.00
N THR A 289 6.63 -17.64 -14.38
CA THR A 289 6.55 -17.48 -12.94
C THR A 289 5.09 -17.30 -12.56
N ALA A 290 4.60 -18.11 -11.62
CA ALA A 290 3.28 -17.96 -11.03
C ALA A 290 3.43 -17.83 -9.52
N GLY A 291 2.72 -16.87 -8.93
CA GLY A 291 2.74 -16.63 -7.49
C GLY A 291 1.35 -16.21 -6.99
N TRP A 292 0.96 -16.74 -5.85
CA TRP A 292 -0.27 -16.35 -5.16
C TRP A 292 0.10 -15.68 -3.83
N TYR A 293 -0.45 -14.50 -3.59
CA TYR A 293 -0.24 -13.73 -2.37
C TYR A 293 -1.57 -13.55 -1.68
N GLY A 294 -1.63 -13.88 -0.40
CA GLY A 294 -2.81 -13.73 0.43
C GLY A 294 -2.43 -13.77 1.90
N SER A 295 -3.41 -13.57 2.76
CA SER A 295 -3.23 -13.64 4.21
C SER A 295 -4.42 -14.34 4.84
N LEU A 296 -4.16 -15.07 5.92
CA LEU A 296 -5.17 -15.77 6.70
C LEU A 296 -5.26 -15.10 8.07
N THR A 297 -6.45 -14.65 8.44
CA THR A 297 -6.72 -14.19 9.81
C THR A 297 -7.71 -15.13 10.46
N ALA A 298 -7.29 -15.72 11.59
CA ALA A 298 -8.12 -16.56 12.44
C ALA A 298 -8.24 -15.92 13.83
N THR A 299 -9.47 -15.80 14.32
CA THR A 299 -9.78 -15.33 15.67
C THR A 299 -10.85 -16.22 16.30
N ARG A 300 -11.21 -15.95 17.56
CA ARG A 300 -12.37 -16.62 18.19
C ARG A 300 -13.71 -16.34 17.49
N HIS A 301 -13.78 -15.32 16.65
CA HIS A 301 -14.99 -14.93 15.93
C HIS A 301 -15.09 -15.55 14.52
N GLY A 302 -14.05 -16.25 14.07
CA GLY A 302 -14.05 -16.92 12.77
C GLY A 302 -12.71 -16.84 12.05
N VAL A 303 -12.72 -17.29 10.81
CA VAL A 303 -11.54 -17.35 9.95
C VAL A 303 -11.88 -16.83 8.57
N ALA A 304 -10.99 -16.03 7.99
CA ALA A 304 -11.11 -15.58 6.61
C ALA A 304 -9.74 -15.44 5.95
N LEU A 305 -9.67 -15.89 4.69
CA LEU A 305 -8.63 -15.50 3.75
C LEU A 305 -8.94 -14.10 3.22
N HIS A 306 -7.92 -13.29 3.04
CA HIS A 306 -8.03 -11.93 2.54
C HIS A 306 -6.78 -11.53 1.76
N ASP A 307 -6.84 -10.37 1.08
CA ASP A 307 -5.67 -9.82 0.38
C ASP A 307 -4.49 -9.57 1.35
N TYR A 308 -3.30 -9.47 0.77
CA TYR A 308 -2.04 -9.35 1.51
C TYR A 308 -2.06 -8.19 2.51
N SER A 309 -1.74 -8.49 3.78
CA SER A 309 -1.54 -7.50 4.84
C SER A 309 -0.06 -7.45 5.21
N TYR A 310 0.53 -6.26 5.19
CA TYR A 310 1.86 -6.05 5.77
C TYR A 310 1.85 -6.36 7.26
N ALA A 311 2.98 -6.87 7.76
CA ALA A 311 3.11 -7.55 9.06
C ALA A 311 2.73 -6.69 10.30
N ASP A 312 2.63 -5.37 10.17
CA ASP A 312 2.35 -4.46 11.29
C ASP A 312 1.09 -3.60 11.12
N ASN A 313 0.40 -3.71 9.98
CA ASN A 313 -0.81 -2.92 9.78
C ASN A 313 -1.98 -3.52 10.55
N ALA A 314 -2.80 -2.64 11.13
CA ALA A 314 -4.06 -3.03 11.70
C ALA A 314 -4.98 -3.63 10.63
N ARG A 315 -5.88 -4.51 11.06
CA ARG A 315 -6.88 -5.15 10.19
C ARG A 315 -8.20 -5.30 10.91
N MET A 316 -9.28 -5.35 10.15
CA MET A 316 -10.63 -5.44 10.72
C MET A 316 -11.34 -6.70 10.23
N MET A 317 -11.74 -7.55 11.17
CA MET A 317 -12.68 -8.64 10.91
C MET A 317 -14.10 -8.10 11.00
N VAL A 318 -14.88 -8.31 9.94
CA VAL A 318 -16.27 -7.92 9.85
C VAL A 318 -17.12 -9.18 9.74
N ASP A 319 -18.15 -9.25 10.56
CA ASP A 319 -19.08 -10.36 10.68
C ASP A 319 -20.48 -9.90 10.31
N THR A 320 -21.08 -10.51 9.30
CA THR A 320 -22.43 -10.22 8.80
C THR A 320 -23.45 -11.28 9.25
N ASP A 321 -23.27 -11.82 10.45
CA ASP A 321 -24.17 -12.78 11.09
C ASP A 321 -24.43 -14.03 10.23
N GLY A 322 -23.37 -14.52 9.57
CA GLY A 322 -23.43 -15.69 8.69
C GLY A 322 -23.76 -15.41 7.23
N ILE A 323 -24.00 -14.15 6.84
CA ILE A 323 -24.40 -13.81 5.45
C ILE A 323 -23.18 -13.65 4.56
N SER A 324 -22.97 -14.58 3.64
CA SER A 324 -21.89 -14.53 2.66
C SER A 324 -22.17 -13.55 1.51
N GLY A 325 -21.10 -13.10 0.83
CA GLY A 325 -21.23 -12.30 -0.40
C GLY A 325 -21.42 -10.80 -0.18
N VAL A 326 -21.28 -10.30 1.04
CA VAL A 326 -21.38 -8.87 1.34
C VAL A 326 -20.05 -8.19 1.06
N GLU A 327 -20.00 -7.30 0.07
CA GLU A 327 -18.79 -6.53 -0.27
C GLU A 327 -18.57 -5.36 0.71
N ILE A 328 -17.33 -5.17 1.14
CA ILE A 328 -16.91 -4.12 2.06
C ILE A 328 -15.88 -3.19 1.39
N ASN A 329 -16.11 -1.90 1.55
CA ASN A 329 -15.29 -0.75 1.16
C ASN A 329 -15.06 -0.63 -0.36
N SER A 330 -15.88 -1.31 -1.17
CA SER A 330 -15.71 -1.48 -2.61
C SER A 330 -14.29 -1.94 -3.02
N ASN A 331 -13.57 -2.53 -2.06
CA ASN A 331 -12.14 -2.84 -2.16
C ASN A 331 -11.92 -4.34 -2.25
N ARG A 332 -12.76 -5.02 -3.06
CA ARG A 332 -12.67 -6.45 -3.38
C ARG A 332 -12.71 -7.39 -2.16
N THR A 333 -13.07 -6.86 -0.99
CA THR A 333 -13.20 -7.63 0.26
C THR A 333 -14.65 -8.07 0.39
N VAL A 334 -14.88 -9.37 0.48
CA VAL A 334 -16.23 -9.96 0.47
C VAL A 334 -16.35 -10.98 1.60
N THR A 335 -17.49 -11.02 2.27
CA THR A 335 -17.74 -12.02 3.33
C THR A 335 -17.77 -13.44 2.77
N ASN A 336 -17.06 -14.35 3.44
CA ASN A 336 -16.99 -15.76 3.06
C ASN A 336 -18.26 -16.53 3.47
N GLY A 337 -18.26 -17.85 3.30
CA GLY A 337 -19.40 -18.71 3.67
C GLY A 337 -19.78 -18.71 5.16
N LEU A 338 -18.95 -18.13 6.04
CA LEU A 338 -19.27 -17.92 7.46
C LEU A 338 -19.83 -16.52 7.74
N GLY A 339 -20.03 -15.69 6.71
CA GLY A 339 -20.33 -14.27 6.88
C GLY A 339 -19.15 -13.45 7.40
N ILE A 340 -17.92 -13.95 7.29
CA ILE A 340 -16.73 -13.26 7.79
C ILE A 340 -15.91 -12.70 6.63
N ALA A 341 -15.56 -11.43 6.73
CA ALA A 341 -14.58 -10.76 5.89
C ALA A 341 -13.47 -10.16 6.74
N VAL A 342 -12.27 -10.01 6.16
CA VAL A 342 -11.18 -9.27 6.83
C VAL A 342 -10.70 -8.20 5.87
N VAL A 343 -10.82 -6.94 6.29
CA VAL A 343 -10.27 -5.79 5.59
C VAL A 343 -8.82 -5.61 6.04
N PRO A 344 -7.83 -5.85 5.16
CA PRO A 344 -6.42 -5.71 5.51
C PRO A 344 -5.96 -4.25 5.49
N SER A 345 -4.74 -4.02 5.98
CA SER A 345 -3.99 -2.79 5.74
C SER A 345 -4.69 -1.48 6.16
N LEU A 346 -5.36 -1.49 7.31
CA LEU A 346 -5.91 -0.28 7.91
C LEU A 346 -4.78 0.59 8.47
N SER A 347 -4.97 1.90 8.38
CA SER A 347 -4.00 2.86 8.89
C SER A 347 -3.96 2.82 10.41
N ASN A 348 -2.75 2.74 10.96
CA ASN A 348 -2.51 2.67 12.40
C ASN A 348 -2.71 4.06 13.03
N TYR A 349 -3.33 4.11 14.21
CA TYR A 349 -3.57 5.33 15.01
C TYR A 349 -4.41 6.41 14.33
N THR A 350 -5.02 6.10 13.18
CA THR A 350 -5.95 7.00 12.49
C THR A 350 -7.31 6.35 12.38
N THR A 351 -8.36 7.18 12.40
CA THR A 351 -9.72 6.69 12.28
C THR A 351 -9.99 6.22 10.87
N SER A 352 -10.23 4.92 10.72
CA SER A 352 -10.66 4.29 9.48
C SER A 352 -12.19 4.18 9.45
N MET A 353 -12.76 4.33 8.24
CA MET A 353 -14.19 4.13 8.00
C MET A 353 -14.34 3.00 6.98
N LEU A 354 -15.05 1.95 7.37
CA LEU A 354 -15.39 0.82 6.52
C LEU A 354 -16.86 0.90 6.19
N ARG A 355 -17.22 0.68 4.93
CA ARG A 355 -18.60 0.78 4.46
C ARG A 355 -19.01 -0.49 3.73
N VAL A 356 -20.20 -0.99 3.97
CA VAL A 356 -20.78 -2.03 3.12
C VAL A 356 -21.16 -1.41 1.78
N ASN A 357 -20.90 -2.13 0.69
CA ASN A 357 -21.34 -1.72 -0.64
C ASN A 357 -22.83 -2.09 -0.81
N ASN A 358 -23.71 -1.16 -0.45
CA ASN A 358 -25.16 -1.36 -0.55
C ASN A 358 -25.67 -1.51 -2.00
N ASN A 359 -24.86 -1.18 -3.01
CA ASN A 359 -25.24 -1.32 -4.42
C ASN A 359 -25.02 -2.74 -4.97
N ASP A 360 -24.25 -3.57 -4.25
CA ASP A 360 -23.87 -4.92 -4.66
C ASP A 360 -24.09 -5.90 -3.49
N LEU A 361 -25.27 -5.81 -2.88
CA LEU A 361 -25.70 -6.76 -1.87
C LEU A 361 -26.29 -8.01 -2.54
N PRO A 362 -26.11 -9.21 -1.96
CA PRO A 362 -26.83 -10.38 -2.41
C PRO A 362 -28.35 -10.15 -2.34
N GLU A 363 -29.10 -10.81 -3.20
CA GLU A 363 -30.54 -10.65 -3.28
C GLU A 363 -31.22 -10.96 -1.93
N GLY A 364 -32.11 -10.07 -1.48
CA GLY A 364 -32.80 -10.21 -0.19
C GLY A 364 -31.93 -9.95 1.04
N VAL A 365 -30.72 -9.41 0.88
CA VAL A 365 -29.89 -8.96 2.00
C VAL A 365 -30.12 -7.48 2.26
N ASP A 366 -30.33 -7.14 3.53
CA ASP A 366 -30.32 -5.78 4.03
C ASP A 366 -29.34 -5.64 5.19
N VAL A 367 -28.72 -4.46 5.33
CA VAL A 367 -27.74 -4.19 6.39
C VAL A 367 -28.12 -2.89 7.09
N GLU A 368 -28.52 -2.99 8.35
CA GLU A 368 -29.02 -1.87 9.16
C GLU A 368 -27.94 -0.79 9.36
N ASN A 369 -26.73 -1.20 9.77
CA ASN A 369 -25.60 -0.31 10.02
C ASN A 369 -24.50 -0.58 8.99
N SER A 370 -24.58 0.06 7.82
CA SER A 370 -23.62 -0.17 6.74
C SER A 370 -22.25 0.49 6.94
N VAL A 371 -22.02 1.21 8.05
CA VAL A 371 -20.79 1.97 8.31
C VAL A 371 -20.17 1.60 9.65
N ILE A 372 -18.89 1.21 9.62
CA ILE A 372 -18.07 0.94 10.80
C ILE A 372 -17.00 2.03 10.87
N ARG A 373 -16.90 2.73 12.00
CA ARG A 373 -15.87 3.73 12.26
C ARG A 373 -15.02 3.31 13.45
N THR A 374 -13.72 3.12 13.25
CA THR A 374 -12.82 2.62 14.30
C THR A 374 -11.41 3.19 14.18
N THR A 375 -10.67 3.21 15.29
CA THR A 375 -9.25 3.57 15.32
C THR A 375 -8.51 2.39 15.95
N LEU A 376 -7.53 1.85 15.23
CA LEU A 376 -6.79 0.65 15.63
C LEU A 376 -5.32 0.98 15.86
N THR A 377 -4.70 0.33 16.84
CA THR A 377 -3.26 0.42 17.08
C THR A 377 -2.50 -0.48 16.10
N GLN A 378 -1.19 -0.27 15.97
CA GLN A 378 -0.31 -1.13 15.16
C GLN A 378 -0.48 -2.60 15.53
N GLY A 379 -0.64 -3.46 14.51
CA GLY A 379 -0.84 -4.91 14.66
C GLY A 379 -2.19 -5.35 15.23
N ALA A 380 -3.12 -4.44 15.54
CA ALA A 380 -4.41 -4.81 16.11
C ALA A 380 -5.33 -5.51 15.09
N ILE A 381 -6.06 -6.51 15.58
CA ILE A 381 -7.15 -7.18 14.84
C ILE A 381 -8.47 -6.71 15.45
N GLY A 382 -9.09 -5.72 14.84
CA GLY A 382 -10.41 -5.25 15.24
C GLY A 382 -11.50 -6.26 14.83
N TYR A 383 -12.63 -6.23 15.54
CA TYR A 383 -13.83 -7.00 15.21
C TYR A 383 -15.05 -6.08 15.24
N ALA A 384 -15.90 -6.18 14.23
CA ALA A 384 -17.22 -5.55 14.22
C ALA A 384 -18.25 -6.53 13.67
N LYS A 385 -19.37 -6.59 14.36
CA LYS A 385 -20.56 -7.29 13.90
C LYS A 385 -21.49 -6.29 13.22
N LEU A 386 -21.92 -6.63 12.01
CA LEU A 386 -22.95 -5.95 11.25
C LEU A 386 -24.25 -6.73 11.38
N ASN A 387 -25.31 -6.04 11.76
CA ASN A 387 -26.65 -6.60 11.73
C ASN A 387 -27.10 -6.64 10.27
N ALA A 388 -26.89 -7.80 9.64
CA ALA A 388 -27.37 -8.08 8.31
C ALA A 388 -28.54 -9.09 8.41
N THR A 389 -29.56 -8.88 7.59
CA THR A 389 -30.76 -9.72 7.57
C THR A 389 -30.99 -10.26 6.17
N THR A 390 -31.37 -11.53 6.06
CA THR A 390 -31.81 -12.14 4.80
C THR A 390 -33.32 -12.31 4.77
N GLY A 391 -33.94 -12.08 3.62
CA GLY A 391 -35.37 -12.32 3.38
C GLY A 391 -35.94 -11.37 2.33
N TYR A 392 -37.23 -11.50 2.05
CA TYR A 392 -37.91 -10.62 1.12
C TYR A 392 -37.91 -9.18 1.65
N GLN A 393 -37.74 -8.24 0.72
CA GLN A 393 -37.78 -6.81 0.97
C GLN A 393 -39.03 -6.24 0.30
N ILE A 394 -39.94 -5.71 1.13
CA ILE A 394 -41.28 -5.34 0.69
C ILE A 394 -41.53 -3.87 1.00
N VAL A 395 -41.89 -3.11 -0.03
CA VAL A 395 -42.43 -1.76 0.08
C VAL A 395 -43.94 -1.85 -0.07
N GLY A 396 -44.67 -1.43 0.95
CA GLY A 396 -46.13 -1.53 0.93
C GLY A 396 -46.82 -0.45 1.75
N VAL A 397 -48.15 -0.51 1.73
CA VAL A 397 -49.03 0.33 2.54
C VAL A 397 -49.92 -0.58 3.37
N ILE A 398 -49.78 -0.52 4.70
CA ILE A 398 -50.56 -1.32 5.64
C ILE A 398 -51.93 -0.69 5.83
N ARG A 399 -52.98 -1.41 5.45
CA ARG A 399 -54.36 -0.91 5.50
C ARG A 399 -55.26 -1.82 6.33
N GLN A 400 -55.98 -1.23 7.28
CA GLN A 400 -56.98 -1.92 8.09
C GLN A 400 -58.25 -2.21 7.29
N GLU A 401 -59.07 -3.16 7.76
CA GLU A 401 -60.38 -3.49 7.15
C GLU A 401 -61.33 -2.28 7.07
N ASN A 402 -61.20 -1.31 7.99
CA ASN A 402 -61.97 -0.07 8.00
C ASN A 402 -61.45 1.00 7.02
N GLY A 403 -60.41 0.70 6.24
CA GLY A 403 -59.78 1.60 5.27
C GLY A 403 -58.77 2.59 5.85
N ARG A 404 -58.59 2.64 7.18
CA ARG A 404 -57.60 3.47 7.88
C ARG A 404 -56.23 2.80 7.91
N PHE A 405 -55.22 3.58 8.30
CA PHE A 405 -53.82 3.15 8.40
C PHE A 405 -53.39 3.12 9.87
N PRO A 406 -52.45 2.24 10.26
CA PRO A 406 -51.79 2.35 11.55
C PRO A 406 -51.06 3.71 11.70
N PRO A 407 -50.91 4.22 12.93
CA PRO A 407 -50.15 5.44 13.18
C PRO A 407 -48.68 5.36 12.74
N LEU A 408 -48.09 6.52 12.44
CA LEU A 408 -46.65 6.68 12.26
C LEU A 408 -45.88 6.18 13.49
N GLY A 409 -44.79 5.45 13.28
CA GLY A 409 -43.87 5.00 14.33
C GLY A 409 -44.28 3.69 15.00
N VAL A 410 -45.28 2.96 14.48
CA VAL A 410 -45.62 1.61 14.95
C VAL A 410 -44.61 0.61 14.41
N ASN A 411 -43.98 -0.16 15.30
CA ASN A 411 -43.08 -1.26 14.90
C ASN A 411 -43.88 -2.39 14.24
N VAL A 412 -43.30 -2.95 13.19
CA VAL A 412 -43.77 -4.18 12.57
C VAL A 412 -42.83 -5.29 13.00
N THR A 413 -43.36 -6.29 13.69
CA THR A 413 -42.57 -7.42 14.21
C THR A 413 -42.98 -8.72 13.53
N ASP A 414 -42.04 -9.62 13.28
CA ASP A 414 -42.39 -10.97 12.86
C ASP A 414 -42.90 -11.77 14.07
N LYS A 415 -44.10 -12.37 13.96
CA LYS A 415 -44.78 -13.05 15.07
C LYS A 415 -44.03 -14.30 15.56
N ALA A 416 -43.31 -14.99 14.68
CA ALA A 416 -42.63 -16.23 15.02
C ALA A 416 -41.30 -15.97 15.73
N THR A 417 -40.55 -14.97 15.27
CA THR A 417 -39.20 -14.65 15.76
C THR A 417 -39.16 -13.50 16.76
N GLY A 418 -40.20 -12.66 16.78
CA GLY A 418 -40.25 -11.42 17.56
C GLY A 418 -39.30 -10.33 17.06
N LYS A 419 -38.67 -10.50 15.88
CA LYS A 419 -37.75 -9.51 15.32
C LYS A 419 -38.50 -8.33 14.72
N ASP A 420 -38.01 -7.13 14.95
CA ASP A 420 -38.44 -5.93 14.21
C ASP A 420 -38.05 -6.11 12.74
N VAL A 421 -39.03 -5.98 11.84
CA VAL A 421 -38.86 -6.10 10.39
C VAL A 421 -39.15 -4.80 9.64
N GLY A 422 -39.61 -3.77 10.34
CA GLY A 422 -39.86 -2.45 9.77
C GLY A 422 -40.61 -1.51 10.71
N LEU A 423 -40.83 -0.29 10.24
CA LEU A 423 -41.55 0.77 10.96
C LEU A 423 -42.61 1.38 10.04
N VAL A 424 -43.81 1.61 10.56
CA VAL A 424 -44.87 2.30 9.82
C VAL A 424 -44.52 3.78 9.68
N ALA A 425 -44.44 4.25 8.44
CA ALA A 425 -44.26 5.63 8.02
C ALA A 425 -45.61 6.36 7.88
N GLU A 426 -45.60 7.57 7.33
CA GLU A 426 -46.82 8.34 7.06
C GLU A 426 -47.77 7.57 6.11
N ASP A 427 -49.07 7.79 6.25
CA ASP A 427 -50.14 7.15 5.47
C ASP A 427 -50.09 5.60 5.43
N GLY A 428 -49.48 4.97 6.44
CA GLY A 428 -49.37 3.52 6.54
C GLY A 428 -48.28 2.91 5.66
N PHE A 429 -47.44 3.72 5.02
CA PHE A 429 -46.30 3.20 4.25
C PHE A 429 -45.36 2.40 5.14
N VAL A 430 -44.76 1.36 4.59
CA VAL A 430 -43.78 0.54 5.31
C VAL A 430 -42.71 0.05 4.33
N TYR A 431 -41.46 0.06 4.80
CA TYR A 431 -40.39 -0.75 4.24
C TYR A 431 -40.15 -1.90 5.20
N LEU A 432 -40.28 -3.11 4.69
CA LEU A 432 -40.08 -4.34 5.42
C LEU A 432 -38.84 -5.03 4.86
N SER A 433 -37.91 -5.45 5.74
CA SER A 433 -36.73 -6.21 5.34
C SER A 433 -36.60 -7.50 6.16
N GLY A 434 -35.95 -8.50 5.56
CA GLY A 434 -35.73 -9.79 6.23
C GLY A 434 -36.96 -10.69 6.36
N ILE A 435 -37.99 -10.49 5.53
CA ILE A 435 -39.24 -11.25 5.61
C ILE A 435 -39.05 -12.70 5.13
N GLN A 436 -39.36 -13.67 5.98
CA GLN A 436 -39.29 -15.09 5.62
C GLN A 436 -40.56 -15.55 4.90
N GLU A 437 -40.46 -16.68 4.20
CA GLU A 437 -41.62 -17.29 3.55
C GLU A 437 -42.74 -17.60 4.56
N ASN A 438 -43.97 -17.19 4.25
CA ASN A 438 -45.15 -17.36 5.10
C ASN A 438 -45.05 -16.69 6.49
N SER A 439 -44.25 -15.63 6.62
CA SER A 439 -44.20 -14.81 7.83
C SER A 439 -45.57 -14.23 8.17
N ILE A 440 -45.86 -14.07 9.46
CA ILE A 440 -47.02 -13.33 9.94
C ILE A 440 -46.48 -12.14 10.71
N LEU A 441 -46.79 -10.95 10.22
CA LEU A 441 -46.33 -9.70 10.83
C LEU A 441 -47.35 -9.20 11.82
N HIS A 442 -46.87 -8.73 12.95
CA HIS A 442 -47.64 -8.31 14.10
C HIS A 442 -47.37 -6.84 14.40
N LEU A 443 -48.44 -6.06 14.52
CA LEU A 443 -48.41 -4.65 14.83
C LEU A 443 -49.27 -4.39 16.07
N THR A 444 -48.77 -3.60 17.00
CA THR A 444 -49.51 -3.20 18.21
C THR A 444 -49.43 -1.69 18.43
N TRP A 445 -50.58 -1.04 18.64
CA TRP A 445 -50.64 0.38 19.01
C TRP A 445 -51.87 0.68 19.86
N GLY A 446 -51.65 1.25 21.04
CA GLY A 446 -52.70 1.35 22.06
C GLY A 446 -53.27 -0.03 22.39
N ASP A 447 -54.60 -0.17 22.31
CA ASP A 447 -55.30 -1.45 22.52
C ASP A 447 -55.56 -2.22 21.21
N ASN A 448 -55.03 -1.76 20.07
CA ASN A 448 -55.25 -2.41 18.78
C ASN A 448 -54.06 -3.30 18.42
N THR A 449 -54.40 -4.49 17.93
CA THR A 449 -53.45 -5.48 17.44
C THR A 449 -53.89 -5.91 16.05
N CYS A 450 -52.96 -5.97 15.09
CA CYS A 450 -53.26 -6.55 13.79
C CYS A 450 -52.16 -7.42 13.23
N GLU A 451 -52.59 -8.35 12.39
CA GLU A 451 -51.74 -9.28 11.68
C GLU A 451 -51.78 -9.02 10.17
N VAL A 452 -50.60 -9.01 9.56
CA VAL A 452 -50.39 -8.84 8.12
C VAL A 452 -49.66 -10.07 7.58
N THR A 453 -50.14 -10.62 6.47
CA THR A 453 -49.44 -11.67 5.74
C THR A 453 -48.79 -11.05 4.49
N PRO A 454 -47.48 -10.78 4.50
CA PRO A 454 -46.77 -10.29 3.33
C PRO A 454 -46.70 -11.35 2.22
N PRO A 455 -46.56 -10.95 0.95
CA PRO A 455 -46.27 -11.89 -0.13
C PRO A 455 -44.87 -12.50 0.01
N ASN A 456 -44.69 -13.69 -0.56
CA ASN A 456 -43.39 -14.40 -0.60
C ASN A 456 -42.51 -13.92 -1.77
N GLN A 457 -42.42 -12.61 -1.99
CA GLN A 457 -41.57 -12.01 -3.01
C GLN A 457 -41.21 -10.56 -2.66
N SER A 458 -40.00 -10.13 -3.03
CA SER A 458 -39.58 -8.73 -2.92
C SER A 458 -40.22 -7.87 -4.01
N ASN A 459 -40.49 -6.60 -3.74
CA ASN A 459 -41.07 -5.65 -4.73
C ASN A 459 -40.38 -4.27 -4.73
N ILE A 460 -39.11 -4.20 -4.32
CA ILE A 460 -38.34 -2.96 -4.13
C ILE A 460 -38.23 -2.11 -5.42
N SER A 461 -38.29 -2.77 -6.59
CA SER A 461 -38.24 -2.13 -7.91
C SER A 461 -39.62 -1.85 -8.52
N GLU A 462 -40.69 -2.22 -7.83
CA GLU A 462 -42.08 -2.11 -8.30
C GLU A 462 -42.89 -1.10 -7.47
N SER A 463 -44.17 -0.90 -7.80
CA SER A 463 -45.06 -0.05 -7.00
C SER A 463 -45.38 -0.67 -5.64
N ALA A 464 -45.58 0.20 -4.65
CA ALA A 464 -45.99 -0.21 -3.31
C ALA A 464 -47.28 -1.04 -3.36
N ILE A 465 -47.27 -2.19 -2.67
CA ILE A 465 -48.42 -3.09 -2.59
C ILE A 465 -49.28 -2.79 -1.36
N ILE A 466 -50.57 -3.10 -1.43
CA ILE A 466 -51.45 -3.00 -0.26
C ILE A 466 -51.26 -4.24 0.61
N LEU A 467 -50.95 -4.02 1.89
CA LEU A 467 -50.79 -5.05 2.90
C LEU A 467 -52.02 -5.03 3.84
N PRO A 468 -52.98 -5.95 3.68
CA PRO A 468 -54.19 -5.96 4.51
C PRO A 468 -53.86 -6.37 5.96
N CYS A 469 -54.21 -5.51 6.90
CA CYS A 469 -54.03 -5.67 8.34
C CYS A 469 -55.35 -6.16 8.95
N LYS A 470 -55.37 -7.43 9.36
CA LYS A 470 -56.52 -8.09 10.01
C LYS A 470 -56.46 -7.87 11.50
N THR A 471 -57.49 -7.26 12.06
CA THR A 471 -57.54 -6.99 13.50
C THR A 471 -57.66 -8.30 14.28
N VAL A 472 -56.76 -8.51 15.24
CA VAL A 472 -56.80 -9.66 16.15
C VAL A 472 -57.43 -9.18 17.45
N LYS A 473 -58.49 -9.86 17.90
CA LYS A 473 -59.18 -9.56 19.16
C LYS A 473 -58.51 -10.23 20.34
#